data_AF-A0AB39WRP1-F1
#
_entry.id   AF-A0AB39WRP1-F1
#
_cell.length_a   1.000
_cell.length_b   1.000
_cell.length_c   1.000
_cell.angle_alpha   90.00
_cell.angle_beta   90.00
_cell.angle_gamma   90.00
#
_symmetry.space_group_name_H-M   'P 1'
#
loop_
_entity.id
_entity.type
_entity.pdbx_description
1 polymer ?
#
loop_
_entity_poly.entity_id
_entity_poly.type
_entity_poly.pdbx_seq_one_letter_code
_entity_poly.pdbx_strand_id
1 'polypeptide(L)'
;MEKSIETIWNEGFLKNDALIAPKLNDLYNRKSIDIVEQFKRMYKINRIAVLAFAFIILPISFLVKIPYMGIGIFILFNVLAAIADKFGKSLDKIDKTVSSYQYLLSFDKWTKEMVSVNTKLSTFLYPYVFIIMVSGFWFGSIGGDVPGDRLLNYLLLEYPNTYLILGFPLILIIIAITIISLLAYFGGRIGKWDLNLVYGRILKKLDTMLADMAELKA
;
A
#
# COMPACT_ATOMS: atom_id res chain seq x y z
N MET A 1 30.82 -59.81 0.21
CA MET A 1 30.45 -59.10 1.45
C MET A 1 29.86 -57.77 1.04
N GLU A 2 28.56 -57.60 1.27
CA GLU A 2 27.82 -56.38 0.99
C GLU A 2 28.35 -55.25 1.87
N LYS A 3 28.51 -54.04 1.32
CA LYS A 3 28.94 -52.87 2.10
C LYS A 3 27.97 -52.65 3.25
N SER A 4 28.48 -52.41 4.47
CA SER A 4 27.60 -52.13 5.60
C SER A 4 26.82 -50.83 5.35
N ILE A 5 25.59 -50.75 5.86
CA ILE A 5 24.74 -49.55 5.74
C ILE A 5 25.49 -48.30 6.23
N GLU A 6 26.35 -48.46 7.22
CA GLU A 6 27.21 -47.42 7.77
C GLU A 6 28.30 -46.96 6.80
N THR A 7 28.87 -47.87 6.00
CA THR A 7 29.84 -47.54 4.95
C THR A 7 29.13 -46.79 3.81
N ILE A 8 27.90 -47.19 3.46
CA ILE A 8 27.08 -46.49 2.46
C ILE A 8 26.70 -45.08 2.94
N TRP A 9 26.34 -44.93 4.22
CA TRP A 9 26.03 -43.64 4.83
C TRP A 9 27.24 -42.71 4.89
N ASN A 10 28.40 -43.22 5.33
CA ASN A 10 29.63 -42.43 5.40
C ASN A 10 30.15 -42.04 4.01
N GLU A 11 30.14 -42.97 3.04
CA GLU A 11 30.55 -42.67 1.65
C GLU A 11 29.58 -41.68 0.95
N GLY A 12 28.29 -41.72 1.29
CA GLY A 12 27.26 -40.82 0.76
C GLY A 12 27.35 -39.39 1.31
N PHE A 13 27.78 -39.22 2.56
CA PHE A 13 27.95 -37.91 3.19
C PHE A 13 29.34 -37.30 2.91
N LEU A 14 30.42 -38.08 2.96
CA LEU A 14 31.81 -37.59 2.79
C LEU A 14 32.17 -37.18 1.35
N LYS A 15 31.35 -37.53 0.34
CA LYS A 15 31.55 -37.09 -1.05
C LYS A 15 30.88 -35.75 -1.39
N ASN A 16 30.21 -35.09 -0.45
CA ASN A 16 29.56 -33.79 -0.69
C ASN A 16 30.47 -32.56 -0.49
N ASP A 17 31.71 -32.74 -0.03
CA ASP A 17 32.54 -31.63 0.50
C ASP A 17 33.22 -30.68 -0.52
N ALA A 18 32.78 -30.67 -1.79
CA ALA A 18 33.27 -29.66 -2.75
C ALA A 18 32.17 -28.98 -3.60
N LEU A 19 30.90 -29.41 -3.49
CA LEU A 19 29.81 -28.96 -4.37
C LEU A 19 28.57 -28.43 -3.62
N ILE A 20 28.60 -28.38 -2.28
CA ILE A 20 27.50 -27.79 -1.48
C ILE A 20 27.43 -26.27 -1.69
N ALA A 21 28.57 -25.58 -1.77
CA ALA A 21 28.62 -24.11 -1.91
C ALA A 21 27.97 -23.60 -3.22
N PRO A 22 28.21 -24.19 -4.41
CA PRO A 22 27.52 -23.79 -5.65
C PRO A 22 26.01 -24.01 -5.60
N LYS A 23 25.55 -25.18 -5.14
CA LYS A 23 24.11 -25.51 -5.08
C LYS A 23 23.35 -24.65 -4.07
N LEU A 24 23.99 -24.32 -2.93
CA LEU A 24 23.44 -23.43 -1.93
C LEU A 24 23.34 -21.99 -2.46
N ASN A 25 24.38 -21.51 -3.15
CA ASN A 25 24.37 -20.19 -3.77
C ASN A 25 23.30 -20.08 -4.87
N ASP A 26 23.13 -21.13 -5.68
CA ASP A 26 22.07 -21.23 -6.68
C ASP A 26 20.68 -21.20 -6.06
N LEU A 27 20.48 -21.89 -4.92
CA LEU A 27 19.22 -21.89 -4.18
C LEU A 27 18.89 -20.48 -3.66
N TYR A 28 19.85 -19.81 -3.03
CA TYR A 28 19.67 -18.43 -2.55
C TYR A 28 19.41 -17.45 -3.68
N ASN A 29 20.08 -17.62 -4.82
CA ASN A 29 19.86 -16.82 -6.01
C ASN A 29 18.43 -16.98 -6.53
N ARG A 30 17.98 -18.22 -6.72
CA ARG A 30 16.59 -18.51 -7.13
C ARG A 30 15.57 -17.96 -6.12
N LYS A 31 15.79 -18.17 -4.82
CA LYS A 31 14.89 -17.70 -3.76
C LYS A 31 14.81 -16.18 -3.70
N SER A 32 15.94 -15.49 -3.93
CA SER A 32 16.00 -14.03 -3.98
C SER A 32 15.28 -13.45 -5.20
N ILE A 33 15.40 -14.09 -6.37
CA ILE A 33 14.69 -13.68 -7.57
C ILE A 33 13.19 -13.91 -7.38
N ASP A 34 12.81 -15.08 -6.86
CA ASP A 34 11.41 -15.46 -6.63
C ASP A 34 10.67 -14.48 -5.71
N ILE A 35 11.26 -14.08 -4.58
CA ILE A 35 10.60 -13.14 -3.66
C ILE A 35 10.40 -11.76 -4.30
N VAL A 36 11.37 -11.25 -5.05
CA VAL A 36 11.26 -9.95 -5.74
C VAL A 36 10.25 -10.03 -6.87
N GLU A 37 10.24 -11.11 -7.66
CA GLU A 37 9.26 -11.32 -8.73
C GLU A 37 7.83 -11.49 -8.19
N GLN A 38 7.67 -12.21 -7.07
CA GLN A 38 6.40 -12.31 -6.37
C GLN A 38 5.90 -10.92 -5.95
N PHE A 39 6.78 -10.10 -5.36
CA PHE A 39 6.45 -8.73 -4.99
C PHE A 39 6.06 -7.89 -6.22
N LYS A 40 6.88 -7.91 -7.28
CA LYS A 40 6.62 -7.18 -8.54
C LYS A 40 5.25 -7.51 -9.11
N ARG A 41 4.89 -8.80 -9.15
CA ARG A 41 3.59 -9.26 -9.64
C ARG A 41 2.44 -8.70 -8.79
N MET A 42 2.53 -8.82 -7.46
CA MET A 42 1.51 -8.28 -6.55
C MET A 42 1.38 -6.76 -6.68
N TYR A 43 2.51 -6.06 -6.77
CA TYR A 43 2.56 -4.61 -6.91
C TYR A 43 1.94 -4.13 -8.22
N LYS A 44 2.26 -4.80 -9.33
CA LYS A 44 1.67 -4.53 -10.65
C LYS A 44 0.15 -4.74 -10.66
N ILE A 45 -0.33 -5.84 -10.08
CA ILE A 45 -1.77 -6.13 -9.97
C ILE A 45 -2.47 -5.05 -9.14
N ASN A 46 -1.91 -4.69 -7.98
CA ASN A 46 -2.48 -3.67 -7.11
C ASN A 46 -2.60 -2.31 -7.85
N ARG A 47 -1.54 -1.87 -8.53
CA ARG A 47 -1.55 -0.63 -9.33
C ARG A 47 -2.62 -0.65 -10.43
N ILE A 48 -2.73 -1.75 -11.18
CA ILE A 48 -3.74 -1.90 -12.25
C ILE A 48 -5.15 -1.89 -11.66
N ALA A 49 -5.36 -2.58 -10.53
CA ALA A 49 -6.66 -2.62 -9.86
C ALA A 49 -7.09 -1.22 -9.37
N VAL A 50 -6.18 -0.45 -8.75
CA VAL A 50 -6.46 0.93 -8.33
C VAL A 50 -6.86 1.81 -9.52
N LEU A 51 -6.12 1.71 -10.63
CA LEU A 51 -6.42 2.50 -11.82
C LEU A 51 -7.76 2.10 -12.44
N ALA A 52 -8.01 0.79 -12.63
CA ALA A 52 -9.27 0.29 -13.16
C ALA A 52 -10.46 0.71 -12.29
N PHE A 53 -10.32 0.60 -10.97
CA PHE A 53 -11.36 1.01 -10.03
C PHE A 53 -11.63 2.52 -10.09
N ALA A 54 -10.62 3.36 -10.31
CA ALA A 54 -10.81 4.79 -10.52
C ALA A 54 -11.74 5.06 -11.72
N PHE A 55 -11.49 4.43 -12.86
CA PHE A 55 -12.31 4.60 -14.06
C PHE A 55 -13.72 3.98 -13.95
N ILE A 56 -13.91 3.00 -13.05
CA ILE A 56 -15.22 2.41 -12.78
C ILE A 56 -16.03 3.27 -11.81
N ILE A 57 -15.43 3.77 -10.74
CA ILE A 57 -16.17 4.50 -9.69
C ILE A 57 -16.67 5.87 -10.18
N LEU A 58 -15.95 6.50 -11.10
CA LEU A 58 -16.34 7.79 -11.66
C LEU A 58 -17.73 7.73 -12.33
N PRO A 59 -17.99 6.93 -13.37
CA PRO A 59 -19.32 6.87 -13.98
C PRO A 59 -20.39 6.36 -13.01
N ILE A 60 -20.07 5.40 -12.15
CA ILE A 60 -21.01 4.90 -11.13
C ILE A 60 -21.46 6.03 -10.20
N SER A 61 -20.56 6.93 -9.81
CA SER A 61 -20.90 8.04 -8.92
C SER A 61 -21.96 8.99 -9.49
N PHE A 62 -22.00 9.15 -10.82
CA PHE A 62 -23.06 9.93 -11.49
C PHE A 62 -24.39 9.17 -11.47
N LEU A 63 -24.37 7.86 -11.71
CA LEU A 63 -25.57 7.00 -11.66
C LEU A 63 -26.22 7.00 -10.27
N VAL A 64 -25.39 6.96 -9.21
CA VAL A 64 -25.86 6.98 -7.81
C VAL A 64 -25.96 8.38 -7.22
N LYS A 65 -25.91 9.44 -8.05
CA LYS A 65 -26.18 10.83 -7.65
C LYS A 65 -25.22 11.42 -6.59
N ILE A 66 -23.97 10.97 -6.55
CA ILE A 66 -22.89 11.50 -5.69
C ILE A 66 -21.61 11.87 -6.48
N PRO A 67 -21.71 12.64 -7.58
CA PRO A 67 -20.61 12.92 -8.50
C PRO A 67 -19.41 13.63 -7.85
N TYR A 68 -19.63 14.54 -6.89
CA TYR A 68 -18.53 15.21 -6.19
C TYR A 68 -17.61 14.22 -5.47
N MET A 69 -18.18 13.16 -4.88
CA MET A 69 -17.42 12.09 -4.26
C MET A 69 -16.60 11.32 -5.30
N GLY A 70 -17.24 10.92 -6.41
CA GLY A 70 -16.59 10.16 -7.46
C GLY A 70 -15.46 10.90 -8.16
N ILE A 71 -15.63 12.20 -8.43
CA ILE A 71 -14.58 13.06 -8.98
C ILE A 71 -13.40 13.13 -8.02
N GLY A 72 -13.65 13.36 -6.73
CA GLY A 72 -12.60 13.42 -5.71
C GLY A 72 -11.81 12.11 -5.60
N ILE A 73 -12.50 10.96 -5.55
CA ILE A 73 -11.86 9.63 -5.51
C ILE A 73 -11.12 9.34 -6.82
N PHE A 74 -11.67 9.72 -7.96
CA PHE A 74 -11.00 9.54 -9.26
C PHE A 74 -9.66 10.27 -9.29
N ILE A 75 -9.62 11.54 -8.86
CA ILE A 75 -8.38 12.32 -8.76
C ILE A 75 -7.40 11.63 -7.80
N LEU A 76 -7.88 11.20 -6.61
CA LEU A 76 -7.05 10.50 -5.63
C LEU A 76 -6.36 9.27 -6.23
N PHE A 77 -7.13 8.39 -6.85
CA PHE A 77 -6.62 7.11 -7.34
C PHE A 77 -5.69 7.28 -8.53
N ASN A 78 -5.90 8.29 -9.37
CA ASN A 78 -4.93 8.63 -10.42
C ASN A 78 -3.60 9.13 -9.83
N VAL A 79 -3.63 9.97 -8.80
CA VAL A 79 -2.41 10.41 -8.09
C VAL A 79 -1.69 9.21 -7.45
N LEU A 80 -2.42 8.33 -6.77
CA LEU A 80 -1.85 7.10 -6.19
C LEU A 80 -1.26 6.18 -7.25
N ALA A 81 -1.96 5.98 -8.37
CA ALA A 81 -1.48 5.16 -9.47
C ALA A 81 -0.20 5.75 -10.10
N ALA A 82 -0.10 7.07 -10.23
CA ALA A 82 1.09 7.74 -10.74
C ALA A 82 2.31 7.56 -9.81
N ILE A 83 2.12 7.72 -8.49
CA ILE A 83 3.16 7.47 -7.50
C ILE A 83 3.58 5.99 -7.53
N ALA A 84 2.61 5.09 -7.56
CA ALA A 84 2.87 3.65 -7.66
C ALA A 84 3.60 3.28 -8.96
N ASP A 85 3.29 3.94 -10.07
CA ASP A 85 3.99 3.71 -11.34
C ASP A 85 5.47 4.11 -11.27
N LYS A 86 5.78 5.25 -10.65
CA LYS A 86 7.16 5.69 -10.41
C LYS A 86 7.94 4.63 -9.61
N PHE A 87 7.35 4.13 -8.54
CA PHE A 87 7.95 3.06 -7.72
C PHE A 87 8.09 1.76 -8.52
N GLY A 88 7.08 1.35 -9.29
CA GLY A 88 7.15 0.17 -10.15
C GLY A 88 8.29 0.25 -11.17
N LYS A 89 8.45 1.39 -11.83
CA LYS A 89 9.57 1.63 -12.77
C LYS A 89 10.93 1.57 -12.09
N SER A 90 11.06 2.07 -10.87
CA SER A 90 12.30 1.96 -10.11
C SER A 90 12.60 0.53 -9.63
N LEU A 91 11.56 -0.25 -9.30
CA LEU A 91 11.67 -1.65 -8.92
C LEU A 91 12.16 -2.53 -10.08
N ASP A 92 11.77 -2.18 -11.30
CA ASP A 92 12.21 -2.90 -12.51
C ASP A 92 13.69 -2.66 -12.84
N LYS A 93 14.30 -1.60 -12.30
CA LYS A 93 15.72 -1.26 -12.50
C LYS A 93 16.67 -1.94 -11.51
N ILE A 94 16.16 -2.72 -10.54
CA ILE A 94 17.04 -3.44 -9.61
C ILE A 94 17.84 -4.49 -10.40
N ASP A 95 19.17 -4.36 -10.32
CA ASP A 95 20.11 -5.18 -11.07
C ASP A 95 20.12 -6.62 -10.55
N LYS A 96 19.80 -7.58 -11.43
CA LYS A 96 19.77 -9.02 -11.13
C LYS A 96 21.12 -9.71 -11.32
N THR A 97 22.12 -9.00 -11.85
CA THR A 97 23.44 -9.55 -12.20
C THR A 97 24.42 -9.53 -11.01
N VAL A 98 24.09 -8.79 -9.95
CA VAL A 98 24.85 -8.77 -8.71
C VAL A 98 24.60 -10.03 -7.86
N SER A 99 25.43 -10.24 -6.84
CA SER A 99 25.20 -11.32 -5.86
C SER A 99 23.81 -11.25 -5.23
N SER A 100 23.23 -12.40 -4.88
CA SER A 100 21.88 -12.49 -4.29
C SER A 100 21.70 -11.64 -3.04
N TYR A 101 22.75 -11.49 -2.23
CA TYR A 101 22.75 -10.61 -1.07
C TYR A 101 22.63 -9.12 -1.44
N GLN A 102 23.44 -8.65 -2.39
CA GLN A 102 23.38 -7.26 -2.88
C GLN A 102 22.06 -6.95 -3.60
N TYR A 103 21.52 -7.94 -4.30
CA TYR A 103 20.21 -7.85 -4.94
C TYR A 103 19.10 -7.64 -3.90
N LEU A 104 19.07 -8.45 -2.84
CA LEU A 104 18.09 -8.31 -1.75
C LEU A 104 18.27 -7.03 -0.94
N LEU A 105 19.50 -6.57 -0.70
CA LEU A 105 19.75 -5.28 -0.05
C LEU A 105 19.21 -4.11 -0.87
N SER A 106 19.39 -4.15 -2.19
CA SER A 106 18.84 -3.13 -3.10
C SER A 106 17.31 -3.13 -3.07
N PHE A 107 16.71 -4.32 -3.03
CA PHE A 107 15.27 -4.48 -2.88
C PHE A 107 14.76 -4.03 -1.51
N ASP A 108 15.43 -4.35 -0.40
CA ASP A 108 15.10 -3.88 0.94
C ASP A 108 15.12 -2.36 1.03
N LYS A 109 16.19 -1.72 0.54
CA LYS A 109 16.28 -0.26 0.45
C LYS A 109 15.09 0.33 -0.32
N TRP A 110 14.75 -0.27 -1.46
CA TRP A 110 13.60 0.13 -2.25
C TRP A 110 12.27 -0.02 -1.48
N THR A 111 12.07 -1.14 -0.77
CA THR A 111 10.84 -1.35 0.01
C THR A 111 10.71 -0.36 1.16
N LYS A 112 11.80 -0.04 1.85
CA LYS A 112 11.84 0.96 2.93
C LYS A 112 11.50 2.35 2.43
N GLU A 113 12.01 2.73 1.26
CA GLU A 113 11.65 4.00 0.62
C GLU A 113 10.17 4.04 0.23
N MET A 114 9.66 2.98 -0.39
CA MET A 114 8.25 2.85 -0.75
C MET A 114 7.34 2.96 0.48
N VAL A 115 7.67 2.25 1.57
CA VAL A 115 6.91 2.30 2.83
C VAL A 115 6.96 3.70 3.44
N SER A 116 8.12 4.35 3.46
CA SER A 116 8.29 5.70 3.98
C SER A 116 7.44 6.72 3.22
N VAL A 117 7.47 6.69 1.88
CA VAL A 117 6.67 7.60 1.05
C VAL A 117 5.17 7.34 1.24
N ASN A 118 4.72 6.09 1.22
CA ASN A 118 3.30 5.77 1.44
C ASN A 118 2.84 6.17 2.85
N THR A 119 3.67 5.96 3.88
CA THR A 119 3.38 6.41 5.25
C THR A 119 3.17 7.93 5.33
N LYS A 120 4.03 8.70 4.67
CA LYS A 120 3.87 10.17 4.60
C LYS A 120 2.67 10.58 3.76
N LEU A 121 2.38 9.87 2.68
CA LEU A 121 1.22 10.15 1.85
C LEU A 121 -0.08 9.91 2.62
N SER A 122 -0.12 8.86 3.44
CA SER A 122 -1.26 8.50 4.26
C SER A 122 -1.66 9.55 5.29
N THR A 123 -0.74 10.40 5.77
CA THR A 123 -1.11 11.52 6.65
C THR A 123 -1.99 12.56 5.96
N PHE A 124 -1.96 12.63 4.63
CA PHE A 124 -2.83 13.51 3.84
C PHE A 124 -4.02 12.76 3.22
N LEU A 125 -3.81 11.49 2.86
CA LEU A 125 -4.81 10.67 2.19
C LEU A 125 -6.09 10.50 2.99
N TYR A 126 -6.02 10.11 4.27
CA TYR A 126 -7.25 9.88 5.06
C TYR A 126 -8.03 11.17 5.30
N PRO A 127 -7.41 12.31 5.68
CA PRO A 127 -8.11 13.59 5.69
C PRO A 127 -8.77 13.93 4.36
N TYR A 128 -8.08 13.72 3.25
CA TYR A 128 -8.60 14.02 1.92
C TYR A 128 -9.81 13.14 1.57
N VAL A 129 -9.74 11.83 1.85
CA VAL A 129 -10.87 10.90 1.68
C VAL A 129 -12.07 11.35 2.53
N PHE A 130 -11.85 11.74 3.78
CA PHE A 130 -12.92 12.26 4.63
C PHE A 130 -13.58 13.51 4.05
N ILE A 131 -12.78 14.49 3.58
CA ILE A 131 -13.30 15.71 2.94
C ILE A 131 -14.15 15.35 1.71
N ILE A 132 -13.71 14.40 0.89
CA ILE A 132 -14.47 13.98 -0.29
C ILE A 132 -15.78 13.29 0.10
N MET A 133 -15.78 12.43 1.12
CA MET A 133 -17.01 11.78 1.59
C MET A 133 -18.01 12.80 2.11
N VAL A 134 -17.54 13.76 2.94
CA VAL A 134 -18.37 14.87 3.43
C VAL A 134 -18.89 15.71 2.26
N SER A 135 -18.04 16.03 1.28
CA SER A 135 -18.44 16.79 0.09
C SER A 135 -19.49 16.05 -0.74
N GLY A 136 -19.36 14.73 -0.89
CA GLY A 136 -20.33 13.89 -1.58
C GLY A 136 -21.72 13.96 -0.96
N PHE A 137 -21.79 13.89 0.36
CA PHE A 137 -23.03 14.08 1.11
C PHE A 137 -23.53 15.52 1.03
N TRP A 138 -22.65 16.50 1.27
CA TRP A 138 -23.04 17.89 1.44
C TRP A 138 -23.54 18.52 0.14
N PHE A 139 -22.88 18.24 -0.98
CA PHE A 139 -23.25 18.80 -2.28
C PHE A 139 -24.18 17.87 -3.09
N GLY A 140 -24.25 16.58 -2.75
CA GLY A 140 -25.17 15.65 -3.39
C GLY A 140 -24.97 15.52 -4.91
N SER A 141 -26.06 15.65 -5.65
CA SER A 141 -26.06 15.56 -7.11
C SER A 141 -25.89 16.90 -7.80
N ILE A 142 -25.23 16.91 -8.98
CA ILE A 142 -25.11 18.13 -9.79
C ILE A 142 -26.50 18.47 -10.36
N GLY A 143 -27.06 19.61 -9.93
CA GLY A 143 -28.35 20.10 -10.40
C GLY A 143 -29.56 19.29 -9.92
N GLY A 144 -29.42 18.52 -8.84
CA GLY A 144 -30.49 17.72 -8.27
C GLY A 144 -30.63 17.90 -6.75
N ASP A 145 -31.08 16.86 -6.06
CA ASP A 145 -31.24 16.88 -4.60
C ASP A 145 -29.87 16.98 -3.90
N VAL A 146 -29.85 17.82 -2.86
CA VAL A 146 -28.67 18.17 -2.05
C VAL A 146 -28.98 17.76 -0.60
N PRO A 147 -28.48 16.60 -0.14
CA PRO A 147 -28.73 16.12 1.22
C PRO A 147 -28.27 17.10 2.32
N GLY A 148 -27.21 17.87 2.05
CA GLY A 148 -26.73 18.93 2.93
C GLY A 148 -27.81 19.98 3.24
N ASP A 149 -28.60 20.40 2.24
CA ASP A 149 -29.66 21.39 2.42
C ASP A 149 -30.78 20.86 3.31
N ARG A 150 -31.14 19.58 3.16
CA ARG A 150 -32.14 18.93 4.03
C ARG A 150 -31.67 18.90 5.49
N LEU A 151 -30.42 18.55 5.73
CA LEU A 151 -29.84 18.57 7.07
C LEU A 151 -29.75 19.99 7.64
N LEU A 152 -29.32 20.95 6.83
CA LEU A 152 -29.24 22.35 7.23
C LEU A 152 -30.62 22.91 7.61
N ASN A 153 -31.64 22.67 6.79
CA ASN A 153 -33.01 23.11 7.06
C ASN A 153 -33.55 22.50 8.34
N TYR A 154 -33.32 21.20 8.57
CA TYR A 154 -33.69 20.54 9.82
C TYR A 154 -33.00 21.18 11.04
N LEU A 155 -31.69 21.45 10.94
CA LEU A 155 -30.94 22.11 12.02
C LEU A 155 -31.42 23.53 12.30
N LEU A 156 -31.77 24.31 11.27
CA LEU A 156 -32.26 25.68 11.45
C LEU A 156 -33.69 25.73 12.01
N LEU A 157 -34.51 24.73 11.70
CA LEU A 157 -35.86 24.61 12.29
C LEU A 157 -35.79 24.27 13.78
N GLU A 158 -34.94 23.32 14.16
CA GLU A 158 -34.79 22.89 15.56
C GLU A 158 -33.95 23.87 16.39
N TYR A 159 -32.93 24.49 15.78
CA TYR A 159 -32.00 25.41 16.41
C TYR A 159 -31.88 26.71 15.59
N PRO A 160 -32.86 27.64 15.66
CA PRO A 160 -32.89 28.85 14.83
C PRO A 160 -31.70 29.79 15.03
N ASN A 161 -31.06 29.75 16.21
CA ASN A 161 -29.90 30.57 16.54
C ASN A 161 -28.56 29.92 16.12
N THR A 162 -28.59 28.90 15.27
CA THR A 162 -27.37 28.24 14.78
C THR A 162 -26.51 29.24 14.00
N TYR A 163 -25.25 29.39 14.40
CA TYR A 163 -24.30 30.24 13.71
C TYR A 163 -23.80 29.57 12.43
N LEU A 164 -23.96 30.26 11.29
CA LEU A 164 -23.54 29.78 9.98
C LEU A 164 -22.29 30.52 9.50
N ILE A 165 -21.34 29.80 8.94
CA ILE A 165 -20.17 30.35 8.24
C ILE A 165 -20.21 29.82 6.80
N LEU A 166 -20.30 30.71 5.81
CA LEU A 166 -20.38 30.35 4.38
C LEU A 166 -21.51 29.34 4.07
N GLY A 167 -22.62 29.39 4.81
CA GLY A 167 -23.75 28.46 4.66
C GLY A 167 -23.61 27.14 5.42
N PHE A 168 -22.50 26.92 6.14
CA PHE A 168 -22.26 25.73 6.96
C PHE A 168 -22.47 26.03 8.45
N PRO A 169 -23.14 25.15 9.21
CA PRO A 169 -23.21 25.26 10.67
C PRO A 169 -21.82 25.20 11.30
N LEU A 170 -21.47 26.20 12.12
CA LEU A 170 -20.17 26.29 12.79
C LEU A 170 -19.82 25.02 13.57
N ILE A 171 -20.81 24.42 14.25
CA ILE A 171 -20.61 23.18 15.00
C ILE A 171 -20.13 22.03 14.11
N LEU A 172 -20.69 21.88 12.90
CA LEU A 172 -20.28 20.85 11.96
C LEU A 172 -18.88 21.11 11.40
N ILE A 173 -18.53 22.38 11.19
CA ILE A 173 -17.17 22.78 10.78
C ILE A 173 -16.16 22.38 11.87
N ILE A 174 -16.45 22.69 13.14
CA ILE A 174 -15.57 22.34 14.28
C ILE A 174 -15.38 20.83 14.37
N ILE A 175 -16.48 20.06 14.24
CA ILE A 175 -16.43 18.59 14.24
C ILE A 175 -15.58 18.08 13.07
N ALA A 176 -15.81 18.60 11.85
CA ALA A 176 -15.05 18.19 10.67
C ALA A 176 -13.55 18.49 10.80
N ILE A 177 -13.18 19.68 11.28
CA ILE A 177 -11.77 20.06 11.54
C ILE A 177 -11.14 19.14 12.58
N THR A 178 -11.89 18.79 13.63
CA THR A 178 -11.43 17.86 14.67
C THR A 178 -11.14 16.49 14.08
N ILE A 179 -12.05 15.94 13.27
CA ILE A 179 -11.87 14.64 12.61
C ILE A 179 -10.70 14.69 11.62
N ILE A 180 -10.61 15.73 10.80
CA ILE A 180 -9.49 15.94 9.86
C ILE A 180 -8.15 15.94 10.60
N SER A 181 -8.08 16.64 11.73
CA SER A 181 -6.86 16.72 12.54
C SER A 181 -6.47 15.37 13.13
N LEU A 182 -7.44 14.61 13.64
CA LEU A 182 -7.22 13.25 14.14
C LEU A 182 -6.75 12.30 13.01
N LEU A 183 -7.40 12.35 11.86
CA LEU A 183 -7.02 11.53 10.69
C LEU A 183 -5.63 11.90 10.18
N ALA A 184 -5.25 13.19 10.18
CA ALA A 184 -3.92 13.61 9.78
C ALA A 184 -2.86 13.11 10.75
N TYR A 185 -3.14 13.20 12.06
CA TYR A 185 -2.24 12.73 13.12
C TYR A 185 -2.03 11.22 13.09
N PHE A 186 -3.11 10.43 12.96
CA PHE A 186 -3.02 8.97 12.94
C PHE A 186 -2.74 8.39 11.55
N GLY A 187 -2.89 9.17 10.48
CA GLY A 187 -2.91 8.68 9.10
C GLY A 187 -1.65 7.91 8.70
N GLY A 188 -0.46 8.35 9.13
CA GLY A 188 0.77 7.61 8.85
C GLY A 188 0.80 6.22 9.49
N ARG A 189 0.28 6.09 10.72
CA ARG A 189 0.20 4.80 11.42
C ARG A 189 -0.78 3.85 10.72
N ILE A 190 -1.93 4.37 10.28
CA ILE A 190 -2.93 3.59 9.54
C ILE A 190 -2.35 3.16 8.17
N GLY A 191 -1.68 4.07 7.46
CA GLY A 191 -1.05 3.76 6.17
C GLY A 191 0.00 2.66 6.25
N LYS A 192 0.84 2.68 7.29
CA LYS A 192 1.80 1.60 7.52
C LYS A 192 1.11 0.28 7.83
N TRP A 193 0.01 0.31 8.57
CA TRP A 193 -0.80 -0.88 8.84
C TRP A 193 -1.39 -1.46 7.55
N ASP A 194 -1.98 -0.63 6.69
CA ASP A 194 -2.55 -1.04 5.39
C ASP A 194 -1.49 -1.71 4.48
N LEU A 195 -0.29 -1.13 4.40
CA LEU A 195 0.82 -1.75 3.65
C LEU A 195 1.22 -3.11 4.22
N ASN A 196 1.25 -3.23 5.54
CA ASN A 196 1.59 -4.49 6.20
C ASN A 196 0.52 -5.56 5.97
N LEU A 197 -0.75 -5.19 5.83
CA LEU A 197 -1.81 -6.13 5.45
C LEU A 197 -1.57 -6.74 4.06
N VAL A 198 -1.15 -5.91 3.09
CA VAL A 198 -0.96 -6.35 1.70
C VAL A 198 0.41 -7.03 1.49
N TYR A 199 1.48 -6.44 2.01
CA TYR A 199 2.86 -6.81 1.69
C TYR A 199 3.64 -7.42 2.86
N GLY A 200 3.12 -7.36 4.10
CA GLY A 200 3.88 -7.69 5.31
C GLY A 200 4.46 -9.10 5.32
N ARG A 201 3.78 -10.09 4.71
CA ARG A 201 4.31 -11.46 4.57
C ARG A 201 5.60 -11.50 3.75
N ILE A 202 5.65 -10.77 2.64
CA ILE A 202 6.82 -10.73 1.76
C ILE A 202 7.94 -9.94 2.42
N LEU A 203 7.62 -8.81 3.05
CA LEU A 203 8.60 -8.00 3.78
C LEU A 203 9.25 -8.79 4.92
N LYS A 204 8.46 -9.55 5.70
CA LYS A 204 9.00 -10.43 6.73
C LYS A 204 9.91 -11.51 6.16
N LYS A 205 9.54 -12.12 5.03
CA LYS A 205 10.37 -13.13 4.35
C LYS A 205 11.68 -12.52 3.84
N LEU A 206 11.66 -11.27 3.37
CA LEU A 206 12.85 -10.51 2.97
C LEU A 206 13.80 -10.30 4.17
N ASP A 207 13.26 -9.82 5.29
CA ASP A 207 14.04 -9.60 6.52
C ASP A 207 14.72 -10.90 6.99
N THR A 208 13.99 -12.02 7.02
CA THR A 208 14.55 -13.33 7.37
C THR A 208 15.67 -13.73 6.41
N MET A 209 15.47 -13.60 5.09
CA MET A 209 16.50 -13.97 4.12
C MET A 209 17.77 -13.12 4.21
N LEU A 210 17.63 -11.82 4.53
CA LEU A 210 18.77 -10.95 4.74
C LEU A 210 19.54 -11.30 6.02
N ALA A 211 18.84 -11.68 7.09
CA ALA A 211 19.46 -12.16 8.32
C ALA A 211 20.23 -13.48 8.09
N ASP A 212 19.60 -14.47 7.45
CA ASP A 212 20.23 -15.76 7.14
C ASP A 212 21.53 -15.56 6.33
N MET A 213 21.49 -14.70 5.30
CA MET A 213 22.67 -14.43 4.46
C MET A 213 23.76 -13.63 5.19
N ALA A 214 23.39 -12.79 6.16
CA ALA A 214 24.36 -12.04 6.95
C ALA A 214 25.11 -12.97 7.92
N GLU A 215 24.41 -13.92 8.54
CA GLU A 215 25.02 -14.95 9.39
C GLU A 215 25.97 -15.86 8.61
N LEU A 216 25.60 -16.26 7.40
CA LEU A 216 26.46 -17.10 6.53
C LEU A 216 27.73 -16.39 6.05
N LYS A 217 27.81 -15.07 6.21
CA LYS A 217 28.96 -14.24 5.78
C LYS A 217 29.87 -13.84 6.93
N ALA A 218 29.41 -14.00 8.18
CA ALA A 218 30.14 -13.74 9.42
C ALA A 218 30.96 -14.96 9.84
#